data_AF-A0A367Z4U0-F1
#
_entry.id   AF-A0A367Z4U0-F1
#
_cell.length_a   1.000
_cell.length_b   1.000
_cell.length_c   1.000
_cell.angle_alpha   90.00
_cell.angle_beta   90.00
_cell.angle_gamma   90.00
#
_symmetry.space_group_name_H-M   'P 1'
#
loop_
_entity.id
_entity.type
_entity.pdbx_description
1 polymer ?
#
loop_
_entity_poly.entity_id
_entity_poly.type
_entity_poly.pdbx_seq_one_letter_code
_entity_poly.pdbx_strand_id
1 'polypeptide(L)'
;MEYGPDRILRMVQLGEKERLLRSHDIWLCAACETCGTRCPNGIDIAKVMDALRMEALRSGVTPAEPDAAKFHRLFLFVVQTLGRSHEASLLIAYKLWTLNLLADMDSGLQLFLKGKVPVIPKTIKGRDQIRCIFVKSAEAVAREEIASVKSAPQQEAK
;
A
#
# COMPACT_ATOMS: atom_id res chain seq x y z
N MET A 1 -4.78 1.13 15.91
CA MET A 1 -5.68 0.09 15.36
C MET A 1 -6.91 0.06 16.24
N GLU A 2 -8.08 0.29 15.67
CA GLU A 2 -9.41 0.27 16.29
C GLU A 2 -9.91 -1.16 16.55
N TYR A 3 -9.75 -2.06 15.57
CA TYR A 3 -10.26 -3.43 15.62
C TYR A 3 -9.17 -4.43 16.00
N GLY A 4 -7.94 -4.22 15.53
CA GLY A 4 -6.88 -5.21 15.71
C GLY A 4 -7.00 -6.39 14.73
N PRO A 5 -5.94 -7.20 14.59
CA PRO A 5 -5.83 -8.21 13.53
C PRO A 5 -6.84 -9.35 13.67
N ASP A 6 -7.15 -9.81 14.88
CA ASP A 6 -8.10 -10.88 15.15
C ASP A 6 -9.54 -10.51 14.78
N ARG A 7 -9.97 -9.30 15.12
CA ARG A 7 -11.32 -8.81 14.77
C ARG A 7 -11.44 -8.53 13.27
N ILE A 8 -10.39 -8.01 12.64
CA ILE A 8 -10.35 -7.85 11.18
C ILE A 8 -10.55 -9.19 10.48
N LEU A 9 -9.85 -10.24 10.92
CA LEU A 9 -10.05 -11.60 10.37
C LEU A 9 -11.48 -12.11 10.61
N ARG A 10 -12.06 -11.83 11.79
CA ARG A 10 -13.45 -12.20 12.07
C ARG A 10 -14.44 -11.47 11.17
N MET A 11 -14.25 -10.18 10.94
CA MET A 11 -15.08 -9.38 10.04
C MET A 11 -15.00 -9.89 8.59
N VAL A 12 -13.82 -10.34 8.14
CA VAL A 12 -13.67 -11.01 6.84
C VAL A 12 -14.53 -12.27 6.76
N GLN A 13 -14.51 -13.12 7.79
CA GLN A 13 -15.33 -14.33 7.84
C GLN A 13 -16.84 -14.04 7.84
N LEU A 14 -17.25 -12.96 8.50
CA LEU A 14 -18.64 -12.53 8.60
C LEU A 14 -19.15 -11.78 7.35
N GLY A 15 -18.27 -11.49 6.38
CA GLY A 15 -18.63 -10.76 5.18
C GLY A 15 -18.94 -9.27 5.41
N GLU A 16 -18.41 -8.66 6.48
CA GLU A 16 -18.63 -7.24 6.82
C GLU A 16 -17.82 -6.29 5.92
N LYS A 17 -17.96 -6.43 4.59
CA LYS A 17 -17.13 -5.76 3.57
C LYS A 17 -17.11 -4.24 3.72
N GLU A 18 -18.28 -3.59 3.76
CA GLU A 18 -18.36 -2.12 3.81
C GLU A 18 -17.61 -1.51 5.00
N ARG A 19 -17.78 -2.11 6.18
CA ARG A 19 -17.16 -1.64 7.41
C ARG A 19 -15.65 -1.88 7.40
N LEU A 20 -15.23 -3.02 6.84
CA LEU A 20 -13.84 -3.41 6.72
C LEU A 20 -13.05 -2.48 5.78
N LEU A 21 -13.59 -2.21 4.59
CA LEU A 21 -12.91 -1.40 3.55
C LEU A 21 -12.81 0.08 3.93
N ARG A 22 -13.67 0.56 4.83
CA ARG A 22 -13.67 1.92 5.38
C ARG A 22 -12.85 2.05 6.66
N SER A 23 -12.23 0.97 7.15
CA SER A 23 -11.44 1.00 8.38
C SER A 23 -10.09 1.69 8.18
N HIS A 24 -9.66 2.45 9.18
CA HIS A 24 -8.29 2.98 9.24
C HIS A 24 -7.24 1.87 9.45
N ASP A 25 -7.63 0.74 10.06
CA ASP A 25 -6.70 -0.32 10.48
C ASP A 25 -5.96 -0.96 9.31
N ILE A 26 -6.64 -1.15 8.17
CA ILE A 26 -6.01 -1.71 6.98
C ILE A 26 -4.91 -0.76 6.47
N TRP A 27 -5.10 0.55 6.56
CA TRP A 27 -4.13 1.55 6.09
C TRP A 27 -2.99 1.82 7.09
N LEU A 28 -3.28 1.74 8.40
CA LEU A 28 -2.29 1.96 9.46
C LEU A 28 -1.41 0.73 9.74
N CYS A 29 -1.76 -0.44 9.22
CA CYS A 29 -0.95 -1.64 9.40
C CYS A 29 0.45 -1.49 8.77
N ALA A 30 1.50 -1.56 9.58
CA ALA A 30 2.88 -1.41 9.14
C ALA A 30 3.48 -2.67 8.48
N ALA A 31 2.70 -3.73 8.29
CA ALA A 31 3.16 -5.03 7.79
C ALA A 31 4.41 -5.56 8.54
N CYS A 32 4.47 -5.36 9.86
CA CYS A 32 5.61 -5.73 10.69
C CYS A 32 5.71 -7.22 11.04
N GLU A 33 4.77 -8.05 10.54
CA GLU A 33 4.69 -9.51 10.75
C GLU A 33 4.55 -10.00 12.20
N THR A 34 4.49 -9.11 13.19
CA THR A 34 4.32 -9.49 14.61
C THR A 34 3.04 -10.31 14.86
N CYS A 35 1.94 -9.97 14.19
CA CYS A 35 0.68 -10.67 14.34
C CYS A 35 0.66 -12.03 13.62
N GLY A 36 1.25 -12.11 12.42
CA GLY A 36 1.35 -13.35 11.64
C GLY A 36 2.21 -14.41 12.33
N THR A 37 3.39 -14.01 12.83
CA THR A 37 4.33 -14.91 13.54
C THR A 37 3.77 -15.48 14.85
N ARG A 38 2.80 -14.81 15.47
CA ARG A 38 2.12 -15.26 16.70
C ARG A 38 0.85 -16.03 16.43
N CYS A 39 0.41 -16.13 15.18
CA CYS A 39 -0.86 -16.75 14.85
C CYS A 39 -0.78 -18.27 15.00
N PRO A 40 -1.57 -18.89 15.90
CA PRO A 40 -1.58 -20.35 16.07
C PRO A 40 -2.11 -21.09 14.83
N ASN A 41 -2.86 -20.39 13.97
CA ASN A 41 -3.43 -20.94 12.74
C ASN A 41 -2.55 -20.69 11.50
N GLY A 42 -1.36 -20.09 11.66
CA GLY A 42 -0.46 -19.82 10.53
C GLY A 42 -0.99 -18.84 9.49
N ILE A 43 -1.88 -17.92 9.89
CA ILE A 43 -2.48 -16.95 8.97
C ILE A 43 -1.47 -15.84 8.68
N ASP A 44 -1.25 -15.57 7.39
CA ASP A 44 -0.46 -14.42 6.93
C ASP A 44 -1.31 -13.15 6.97
N ILE A 45 -1.36 -12.55 8.16
CA ILE A 45 -2.22 -11.39 8.43
C ILE A 45 -1.77 -10.15 7.64
N ALA A 46 -0.47 -10.00 7.39
CA ALA A 46 0.05 -8.89 6.60
C ALA A 46 -0.46 -8.96 5.15
N LYS A 47 -0.44 -10.14 4.53
CA LYS A 47 -1.05 -10.34 3.20
C LYS A 47 -2.56 -10.11 3.20
N VAL A 48 -3.27 -10.51 4.26
CA VAL A 48 -4.70 -10.22 4.38
C VAL A 48 -4.94 -8.71 4.41
N MET A 49 -4.21 -7.97 5.26
CA MET A 49 -4.33 -6.51 5.32
C MET A 49 -4.03 -5.84 3.98
N ASP A 50 -3.00 -6.32 3.26
CA ASP A 50 -2.66 -5.81 1.94
C ASP A 50 -3.73 -6.10 0.88
N ALA A 51 -4.29 -7.31 0.90
CA ALA A 51 -5.42 -7.68 0.04
C ALA A 51 -6.65 -6.80 0.30
N LEU A 52 -6.92 -6.45 1.56
CA LEU A 52 -8.02 -5.55 1.93
C LEU A 52 -7.81 -4.13 1.42
N ARG A 53 -6.57 -3.61 1.42
CA ARG A 53 -6.26 -2.31 0.80
C ARG A 53 -6.53 -2.33 -0.69
N MET A 54 -6.07 -3.38 -1.38
CA MET A 54 -6.31 -3.55 -2.82
C MET A 54 -7.80 -3.61 -3.11
N GLU A 55 -8.56 -4.36 -2.30
CA GLU A 55 -10.02 -4.47 -2.45
C GLU A 55 -10.74 -3.14 -2.18
N ALA A 56 -10.30 -2.34 -1.21
CA ALA A 56 -10.83 -1.01 -0.97
C ALA A 56 -10.65 -0.09 -2.19
N LEU A 57 -9.44 -0.12 -2.79
CA LEU A 57 -9.14 0.63 -4.00
C LEU A 57 -9.95 0.15 -5.21
N ARG A 58 -10.11 -1.17 -5.38
CA ARG A 58 -10.92 -1.76 -6.48
C ARG A 58 -12.40 -1.44 -6.35
N SER A 59 -12.93 -1.47 -5.13
CA SER A 59 -14.34 -1.19 -4.85
C SER A 59 -14.70 0.30 -4.98
N GLY A 60 -13.73 1.17 -5.29
CA GLY A 60 -13.94 2.62 -5.38
C GLY A 60 -14.21 3.30 -4.04
N VAL A 61 -13.98 2.60 -2.92
CA VAL A 61 -14.14 3.15 -1.58
C VAL A 61 -13.01 4.15 -1.34
N THR A 62 -13.36 5.37 -0.90
CA THR A 62 -12.37 6.36 -0.50
C THR A 62 -11.54 5.80 0.67
N PRO A 63 -10.20 5.72 0.53
CA PRO A 63 -9.33 5.28 1.62
C PRO A 63 -9.58 6.08 2.90
N ALA A 64 -9.71 5.38 4.02
CA ALA A 64 -9.84 6.02 5.34
C ALA A 64 -8.62 6.88 5.69
N GLU A 65 -7.45 6.52 5.16
CA GLU A 65 -6.21 7.29 5.22
C GLU A 65 -5.75 7.67 3.80
N PRO A 66 -6.25 8.78 3.23
CA PRO A 66 -5.91 9.21 1.87
C PRO A 66 -4.42 9.44 1.66
N ASP A 67 -3.74 9.95 2.68
CA ASP A 67 -2.31 10.28 2.61
C ASP A 67 -1.44 9.01 2.63
N ALA A 68 -1.82 7.99 3.41
CA ALA A 68 -1.18 6.67 3.35
C ALA A 68 -1.35 6.03 1.96
N ALA A 69 -2.54 6.13 1.36
CA ALA A 69 -2.81 5.63 0.01
C ALA A 69 -1.99 6.37 -1.06
N LYS A 70 -1.89 7.70 -0.99
CA LYS A 70 -1.05 8.52 -1.89
C LYS A 70 0.42 8.16 -1.73
N PHE A 71 0.90 8.06 -0.49
CA PHE A 71 2.28 7.70 -0.19
C PHE A 71 2.65 6.35 -0.80
N HIS A 72 1.78 5.34 -0.65
CA HIS A 72 2.00 4.02 -1.24
C HIS A 72 2.12 4.07 -2.76
N ARG A 73 1.21 4.79 -3.44
CA ARG A 73 1.28 4.99 -4.91
C ARG A 73 2.57 5.68 -5.33
N LEU A 74 2.97 6.72 -4.61
CA LEU A 74 4.18 7.46 -4.91
C LEU A 74 5.44 6.62 -4.68
N PHE A 75 5.48 5.86 -3.59
CA PHE A 75 6.56 4.91 -3.31
C PHE A 75 6.74 3.93 -4.47
N LEU A 76 5.66 3.31 -4.92
CA LEU A 76 5.71 2.38 -6.06
C LEU A 76 6.18 3.06 -7.34
N PHE A 77 5.73 4.30 -7.60
CA PHE A 77 6.20 5.08 -8.75
C PHE A 77 7.71 5.36 -8.69
N VAL A 78 8.24 5.77 -7.53
CA VAL A 78 9.68 6.02 -7.33
C VAL A 78 10.48 4.73 -7.53
N VAL A 79 10.00 3.60 -6.99
CA VAL A 79 10.67 2.31 -7.16
C VAL A 79 10.64 1.86 -8.63
N GLN A 80 9.52 2.02 -9.32
CA GLN A 80 9.41 1.66 -10.74
C GLN A 80 10.32 2.51 -11.64
N THR A 81 10.54 3.79 -11.29
CA THR A 81 11.33 4.73 -12.10
C THR A 81 12.83 4.68 -11.81
N LEU A 82 13.23 4.66 -10.54
CA LEU A 82 14.63 4.66 -10.12
C LEU A 82 15.21 3.25 -9.92
N GLY A 83 14.33 2.24 -9.82
CA GLY A 83 14.67 0.86 -9.48
C GLY A 83 15.01 0.65 -7.99
N ARG A 84 14.88 1.69 -7.14
CA ARG A 84 15.07 1.61 -5.69
C ARG A 84 14.29 2.72 -4.98
N SER A 85 14.02 2.52 -3.70
CA SER A 85 13.55 3.62 -2.85
C SER A 85 14.68 4.64 -2.64
N HIS A 86 14.31 5.92 -2.72
CA HIS A 86 15.17 7.05 -2.41
C HIS A 86 14.37 8.07 -1.60
N GLU A 87 14.74 8.22 -0.34
CA GLU A 87 13.96 8.92 0.69
C GLU A 87 13.71 10.39 0.33
N ALA A 88 14.74 11.12 -0.12
CA ALA A 88 14.58 12.54 -0.45
C ALA A 88 13.67 12.75 -1.66
N SER A 89 13.78 11.93 -2.71
CA SER A 89 12.88 12.07 -3.87
C SER A 89 11.45 11.69 -3.52
N LEU A 90 11.26 10.68 -2.67
CA LEU A 90 9.95 10.28 -2.18
C LEU A 90 9.30 11.41 -1.36
N LEU A 91 10.06 12.00 -0.44
CA LEU A 91 9.60 13.11 0.40
C LEU A 91 9.28 14.36 -0.42
N ILE A 92 10.16 14.74 -1.36
CA ILE A 92 9.95 15.87 -2.25
C ILE A 92 8.70 15.66 -3.10
N ALA A 93 8.58 14.50 -3.75
CA ALA A 93 7.42 14.21 -4.58
C ALA A 93 6.13 14.14 -3.74
N TYR A 94 6.20 13.64 -2.50
CA TYR A 94 5.05 13.59 -1.60
C TYR A 94 4.59 15.00 -1.20
N LYS A 95 5.52 15.88 -0.83
CA LYS A 95 5.23 17.27 -0.46
C LYS A 95 4.77 18.11 -1.64
N LEU A 96 5.32 17.90 -2.83
CA LEU A 96 4.85 18.54 -4.06
C LEU A 96 3.42 18.11 -4.40
N TRP A 97 3.07 16.84 -4.14
CA TRP A 97 1.75 16.33 -4.45
C TRP A 97 0.69 16.69 -3.38
N THR A 98 1.08 16.73 -2.11
CA THR A 98 0.19 17.10 -1.00
C THR A 98 0.11 18.61 -0.75
N LEU A 99 0.94 19.41 -1.43
CA LEU A 99 1.07 20.88 -1.30
C LEU A 99 1.41 21.39 0.12
N ASN A 100 1.67 20.50 1.07
CA ASN A 100 2.14 20.81 2.43
C ASN A 100 3.67 20.94 2.47
N LEU A 101 4.19 21.89 1.69
CA LEU A 101 5.63 22.08 1.48
C LEU A 101 6.37 22.42 2.79
N LEU A 102 5.76 23.23 3.66
CA LEU A 102 6.40 23.79 4.86
C LEU A 102 6.16 23.00 6.16
N ALA A 103 5.23 22.05 6.18
CA ALA A 103 5.02 21.17 7.35
C ALA A 103 6.28 20.35 7.63
N ASP A 104 6.67 20.13 8.89
CA ASP A 104 7.82 19.26 9.26
C ASP A 104 9.21 19.69 8.73
N MET A 105 9.35 20.96 8.34
CA MET A 105 10.61 21.49 7.79
C MET A 105 11.72 21.65 8.84
N ASP A 106 11.36 21.80 10.10
CA ASP A 106 12.26 21.88 11.25
C ASP A 106 13.14 20.62 11.40
N SER A 107 12.50 19.45 11.33
CA SER A 107 13.15 18.15 11.44
C SER A 107 13.91 17.79 10.16
N GLY A 108 13.35 18.13 9.00
CA GLY A 108 13.99 17.92 7.69
C GLY A 108 15.29 18.72 7.53
N LEU A 109 15.30 19.98 7.98
CA LEU A 109 16.46 20.86 7.89
C LEU A 109 17.59 20.37 8.81
N GLN A 110 17.27 19.90 10.02
CA GLN A 110 18.27 19.37 10.94
C GLN A 110 18.98 18.11 10.39
N LEU A 111 18.25 17.24 9.68
CA LEU A 111 18.82 16.05 9.05
C LEU A 111 19.65 16.38 7.80
N PHE A 112 19.21 17.38 7.02
CA PHE A 112 19.96 17.90 5.88
C PHE A 112 21.28 18.56 6.31
N LEU A 113 21.24 19.41 7.34
CA LEU A 113 22.42 20.06 7.93
C LEU A 113 23.44 19.03 8.46
N LYS A 114 22.94 17.90 8.99
CA LYS A 114 23.79 16.78 9.44
C LYS A 114 24.27 15.87 8.30
N GLY A 115 23.96 16.18 7.03
CA GLY A 115 24.35 15.40 5.87
C GLY A 115 23.70 14.00 5.78
N LYS A 116 22.62 13.77 6.53
CA LYS A 116 21.97 12.45 6.65
C LYS A 116 20.94 12.17 5.55
N VAL A 117 20.62 13.17 4.73
CA VAL A 117 19.63 13.06 3.65
C VAL A 117 20.35 13.12 2.29
N PRO A 118 20.52 11.99 1.59
CA PRO A 118 21.04 12.01 0.23
C PRO A 118 20.00 12.67 -0.68
N VAL A 119 20.31 13.86 -1.21
CA VAL A 119 19.38 14.60 -2.08
C VAL A 119 19.45 14.14 -3.53
N ILE A 120 20.61 13.64 -3.96
CA ILE A 120 20.82 13.19 -5.34
C ILE A 120 20.39 11.73 -5.49
N PRO A 121 19.35 11.45 -6.30
CA PRO A 121 18.89 10.09 -6.51
C PRO A 121 19.95 9.26 -7.25
N LYS A 122 20.32 8.12 -6.68
CA LYS A 122 21.12 7.08 -7.35
C LYS A 122 20.19 6.05 -7.96
N THR A 123 20.46 5.66 -9.20
CA THR A 123 19.75 4.57 -9.88
C THR A 123 20.50 3.26 -9.71
N ILE A 124 19.80 2.12 -9.83
CA ILE A 124 20.42 0.80 -9.84
C ILE A 124 20.72 0.34 -11.27
N LYS A 125 21.70 -0.55 -11.44
CA LYS A 125 22.02 -1.16 -12.74
C LYS A 125 20.85 -2.00 -13.30
N GLY A 126 20.11 -2.69 -12.44
CA GLY A 126 18.99 -3.58 -12.79
C GLY A 126 17.63 -2.89 -12.95
N ARG A 127 17.57 -1.59 -13.28
CA ARG A 127 16.31 -0.83 -13.34
C ARG A 127 15.28 -1.44 -14.29
N ASP A 128 15.75 -2.00 -15.41
CA ASP A 128 14.87 -2.56 -16.44
C ASP A 128 14.21 -3.87 -15.96
N GLN A 129 14.91 -4.62 -15.10
CA GLN A 129 14.35 -5.81 -14.44
C GLN A 129 13.25 -5.42 -13.44
N ILE A 130 13.48 -4.37 -12.65
CA ILE A 130 12.44 -3.84 -11.75
C ILE A 130 11.23 -3.40 -12.56
N ARG A 131 11.42 -2.61 -13.62
CA ARG A 131 10.32 -2.21 -14.50
C ARG A 131 9.57 -3.41 -15.09
N CYS A 132 10.27 -4.46 -15.47
CA CYS A 132 9.67 -5.71 -15.94
C CYS A 132 8.81 -6.39 -14.88
N ILE A 133 9.24 -6.41 -13.61
CA ILE A 133 8.45 -6.95 -12.49
C ILE A 133 7.13 -6.19 -12.38
N PHE A 134 7.15 -4.85 -12.41
CA PHE A 134 5.92 -4.05 -12.35
C PHE A 134 4.96 -4.36 -13.50
N VAL A 135 5.46 -4.49 -14.73
CA VAL A 135 4.64 -4.85 -15.90
C VAL A 135 4.01 -6.24 -15.71
N LYS A 136 4.82 -7.25 -15.35
CA LYS A 136 4.32 -8.61 -15.13
C LYS A 136 3.32 -8.70 -13.98
N SER A 137 3.53 -7.94 -12.91
CA SER A 137 2.58 -7.86 -11.79
C SER A 137 1.26 -7.24 -12.22
N ALA A 138 1.29 -6.15 -12.98
CA ALA A 138 0.08 -5.53 -13.51
C ALA A 138 -0.70 -6.48 -14.44
N GLU A 139 0.00 -7.21 -15.31
CA GLU A 139 -0.62 -8.24 -16.16
C GLU A 139 -1.22 -9.40 -15.35
N ALA A 140 -0.54 -9.84 -14.29
CA ALA A 140 -1.05 -10.90 -13.43
C ALA A 140 -2.35 -10.49 -12.73
N VAL A 141 -2.38 -9.27 -12.17
CA VAL A 141 -3.58 -8.71 -11.54
C VAL A 141 -4.73 -8.59 -12.56
N ALA A 142 -4.46 -8.08 -13.77
CA ALA A 142 -5.48 -7.98 -14.82
C ALA A 142 -6.05 -9.36 -15.22
N ARG A 143 -5.20 -10.41 -15.28
CA ARG A 143 -5.65 -11.78 -15.56
C ARG A 143 -6.54 -12.33 -14.45
N GLU A 144 -6.17 -12.11 -13.18
CA GLU A 144 -6.97 -12.52 -12.03
C GLU A 144 -8.32 -11.81 -11.98
N GLU A 145 -8.36 -10.52 -12.31
CA GLU A 145 -9.60 -9.74 -12.39
C GLU A 145 -10.54 -10.28 -13.49
N ILE A 146 -9.99 -10.56 -14.68
CA ILE A 146 -10.76 -11.19 -15.76
C ILE A 146 -11.28 -12.57 -15.35
N ALA A 147 -10.50 -13.36 -14.61
CA ALA A 147 -10.92 -14.66 -14.11
C ALA A 147 -12.03 -14.55 -13.04
N SER A 148 -11.90 -13.60 -12.10
CA SER A 148 -12.88 -13.33 -11.05
C SER A 148 -14.23 -12.91 -11.63
N VAL A 149 -14.23 -11.98 -12.60
CA VAL A 149 -15.46 -11.53 -13.30
C VAL A 149 -16.12 -12.67 -14.07
N LYS A 150 -15.34 -13.58 -14.68
CA LYS A 150 -15.89 -14.76 -15.38
C LYS A 150 -16.42 -15.84 -14.43
N SER A 151 -15.94 -15.87 -13.19
CA SER A 151 -16.33 -16.85 -12.17
C SER A 151 -17.48 -16.39 -11.26
N ALA A 152 -17.88 -15.11 -11.34
CA ALA A 152 -19.02 -14.60 -10.59
C ALA A 152 -20.30 -15.35 -11.03
N PRO A 153 -21.01 -16.05 -10.12
CA PRO A 153 -22.28 -16.66 -10.46
C PRO A 153 -23.24 -15.57 -10.94
N GLN A 154 -23.93 -15.84 -12.05
CA GLN A 154 -25.15 -15.10 -12.41
C GLN A 154 -26.17 -15.32 -11.29
N GLN A 155 -26.13 -14.51 -10.23
CA GLN A 155 -27.19 -14.48 -9.23
C GLN A 155 -28.38 -13.73 -9.83
N GLU A 156 -29.19 -14.53 -10.50
CA GLU A 156 -30.65 -14.49 -10.65
C GLU A 156 -31.34 -13.17 -10.28
N ALA A 157 -31.79 -12.48 -11.32
CA ALA A 157 -32.96 -11.63 -11.25
C ALA A 157 -34.16 -12.48 -10.81
N LYS A 158 -34.65 -12.27 -9.59
CA LYS A 158 -36.01 -12.58 -9.19
C LYS A 158 -36.50 -11.60 -8.14
#